data_AF-A0A2J6GYS5-F1
#
_entry.id   AF-A0A2J6GYS5-F1
#
_cell.length_a   1.000
_cell.length_b   1.000
_cell.length_c   1.000
_cell.angle_alpha   90.00
_cell.angle_beta   90.00
_cell.angle_gamma   90.00
#
_symmetry.space_group_name_H-M   'P 1'
#
loop_
_entity.id
_entity.type
_entity.pdbx_description
1 polymer ?
#
loop_
_entity_poly.entity_id
_entity_poly.type
_entity_poly.pdbx_seq_one_letter_code
_entity_poly.pdbx_strand_id
1 'polypeptide(L)'
;MENKEIFIQAINEKKKVKVKINTDEKGIIIRDCIPFDFGTGKLPGIRYHFLDLTSPDGPHNLSVLPNKLLEIEILDETFNPADYIKWKPNWKLARDWGEFS
;
A
#
# COMPACT_ATOMS: atom_id res chain seq x y z
N MET A 1 -2.93 -15.36 8.98
CA MET A 1 -3.57 -14.51 7.96
C MET A 1 -2.52 -14.21 6.92
N GLU A 2 -2.87 -14.37 5.65
CA GLU A 2 -1.97 -14.06 4.54
C GLU A 2 -1.83 -12.52 4.45
N ASN A 3 -0.63 -11.98 4.15
CA ASN A 3 -0.39 -10.52 4.04
C ASN A 3 -1.43 -9.82 3.14
N LYS A 4 -2.00 -10.55 2.18
CA LYS A 4 -3.06 -10.08 1.29
C LYS A 4 -4.37 -9.77 2.02
N GLU A 5 -4.77 -10.59 2.99
CA GLU A 5 -6.00 -10.42 3.75
C GLU A 5 -5.93 -9.14 4.59
N ILE A 6 -4.82 -8.96 5.30
CA ILE A 6 -4.54 -7.76 6.11
C ILE A 6 -4.53 -6.51 5.23
N PHE A 7 -3.90 -6.60 4.06
CA PHE A 7 -3.86 -5.49 3.11
C PHE A 7 -5.25 -5.09 2.60
N ILE A 8 -6.10 -6.06 2.25
CA ILE A 8 -7.48 -5.82 1.79
C ILE A 8 -8.32 -5.24 2.93
N GLN A 9 -8.17 -5.75 4.15
CA GLN A 9 -8.84 -5.21 5.33
C GLN A 9 -8.49 -3.73 5.52
N ALA A 10 -7.20 -3.38 5.48
CA ALA A 10 -6.75 -2.01 5.64
C ALA A 10 -7.30 -1.04 4.57
N ILE A 11 -7.43 -1.51 3.31
CA ILE A 11 -8.09 -0.74 2.24
C ILE A 11 -9.54 -0.45 2.59
N ASN A 12 -10.29 -1.48 3.00
CA ASN A 12 -11.72 -1.35 3.29
C ASN A 12 -11.97 -0.46 4.52
N GLU A 13 -11.11 -0.57 5.53
CA GLU A 13 -11.21 0.22 6.77
C GLU A 13 -10.57 1.62 6.67
N LYS A 14 -9.95 1.95 5.52
CA LYS A 14 -9.19 3.21 5.30
C LYS A 14 -8.13 3.43 6.38
N LYS A 15 -7.44 2.35 6.75
CA LYS A 15 -6.39 2.33 7.78
C LYS A 15 -5.00 2.41 7.13
N LYS A 16 -4.09 3.14 7.78
CA LYS A 16 -2.67 3.10 7.43
C LYS A 16 -2.09 1.75 7.81
N VAL A 17 -0.98 1.39 7.18
CA VAL A 17 -0.30 0.13 7.44
C VAL A 17 1.19 0.36 7.64
N LYS A 18 1.79 -0.43 8.52
CA LYS A 18 3.23 -0.56 8.62
C LYS A 18 3.66 -1.80 7.87
N VAL A 19 4.63 -1.65 6.98
CA VAL A 19 5.14 -2.75 6.17
C VAL A 19 6.62 -2.96 6.40
N LYS A 20 7.00 -4.23 6.51
CA LYS A 20 8.40 -4.66 6.53
C LYS A 20 8.71 -5.31 5.18
N ILE A 21 9.65 -4.73 4.46
CA ILE A 21 9.98 -5.16 3.09
C ILE A 21 11.47 -5.45 2.94
N ASN A 22 11.79 -6.47 2.15
CA ASN A 22 13.17 -6.78 1.77
C ASN A 22 13.50 -6.15 0.42
N THR A 23 14.34 -5.13 0.43
CA THR A 23 14.79 -4.42 -0.78
C THR A 23 16.15 -4.92 -1.23
N ASP A 24 16.40 -4.90 -2.54
CA ASP A 24 17.68 -5.36 -3.09
C ASP A 24 18.85 -4.42 -2.75
N GLU A 25 18.58 -3.12 -2.57
CA GLU A 25 19.61 -2.11 -2.30
C GLU A 25 19.86 -1.84 -0.81
N LYS A 26 18.79 -1.69 -0.02
CA LYS A 26 18.85 -1.25 1.39
C LYS A 26 18.65 -2.39 2.38
N GLY A 27 18.45 -3.61 1.90
CA GLY A 27 18.07 -4.75 2.73
C GLY A 27 16.66 -4.57 3.31
N ILE A 28 16.46 -5.01 4.55
CA ILE A 28 15.16 -4.95 5.22
C ILE A 28 14.89 -3.52 5.71
N ILE A 29 13.77 -2.96 5.28
CA ILE A 29 13.29 -1.64 5.72
C ILE A 29 11.85 -1.73 6.23
N ILE A 30 11.48 -0.77 7.08
CA ILE A 30 10.13 -0.61 7.64
C ILE A 30 9.59 0.75 7.19
N ARG A 31 8.33 0.79 6.75
CA ARG A 31 7.66 2.01 6.29
C ARG A 31 6.21 2.06 6.75
N ASP A 32 5.76 3.25 7.13
CA ASP A 32 4.35 3.54 7.27
C ASP A 32 3.79 4.02 5.93
N CYS A 33 2.67 3.42 5.55
CA CYS A 33 2.16 3.45 4.20
C CYS A 33 0.64 3.62 4.19
N ILE A 34 0.12 4.10 3.06
CA ILE A 34 -1.28 3.95 2.70
C ILE A 34 -1.40 2.77 1.73
N PRO A 35 -2.22 1.76 2.04
CA PRO A 35 -2.46 0.65 1.12
C PRO A 35 -3.36 1.14 -0.01
N PHE A 36 -2.83 1.19 -1.24
CA PHE A 36 -3.58 1.64 -2.40
C PHE A 36 -4.19 0.49 -3.18
N ASP A 37 -3.43 -0.47 -3.66
CA ASP A 37 -4.02 -1.48 -4.57
C ASP A 37 -3.25 -2.79 -4.57
N PHE A 38 -3.87 -3.85 -5.06
CA PHE A 38 -3.21 -5.12 -5.30
C PHE A 38 -3.51 -5.61 -6.71
N GLY A 39 -2.50 -5.68 -7.56
CA GLY A 39 -2.70 -6.09 -8.94
C GLY A 39 -1.54 -5.78 -9.85
N THR A 40 -1.83 -5.77 -11.15
CA THR A 40 -0.89 -5.33 -12.18
C THR A 40 -0.84 -3.80 -12.23
N GLY A 41 0.38 -3.28 -12.28
CA GLY A 41 0.64 -1.85 -12.44
C GLY A 41 1.49 -1.59 -13.69
N LYS A 42 2.31 -0.52 -13.64
CA LYS A 42 3.31 -0.24 -14.67
C LYS A 42 4.44 -1.28 -14.70
N LEU A 43 4.75 -1.86 -13.55
CA LEU A 43 5.78 -2.88 -13.40
C LEU A 43 5.18 -4.28 -13.58
N PRO A 44 5.93 -5.24 -14.15
CA PRO A 44 5.46 -6.60 -14.33
C PRO A 44 5.23 -7.31 -12.99
N GLY A 45 4.27 -8.24 -13.01
CA GLY A 45 3.85 -9.05 -11.88
C GLY A 45 2.71 -8.43 -11.07
N ILE A 46 2.07 -9.26 -10.25
CA ILE A 46 1.09 -8.82 -9.25
C ILE A 46 1.85 -8.25 -8.05
N ARG A 47 1.49 -7.04 -7.63
CA ARG A 47 2.19 -6.30 -6.58
C ARG A 47 1.21 -5.68 -5.59
N TYR A 48 1.71 -5.48 -4.38
CA TYR A 48 1.12 -4.56 -3.43
C TYR A 48 1.56 -3.13 -3.78
N HIS A 49 0.61 -2.25 -3.97
CA HIS A 49 0.83 -0.84 -4.26
C HIS A 49 0.49 -0.01 -3.03
N PHE A 50 1.46 0.78 -2.59
CA PHE A 50 1.37 1.65 -1.43
C PHE A 50 1.76 3.08 -1.80
N LEU A 51 1.39 4.02 -0.95
CA LEU A 51 2.09 5.30 -0.81
C LEU A 51 2.94 5.24 0.46
N ASP A 52 4.27 5.26 0.32
CA ASP A 52 5.20 5.38 1.45
C ASP A 52 5.11 6.81 2.00
N LEU A 53 4.87 6.97 3.31
CA LEU A 53 4.77 8.27 3.99
C LEU A 53 6.06 8.67 4.72
N THR A 54 6.97 7.72 4.96
CA THR A 54 8.09 7.85 5.91
C THR A 54 9.45 7.66 5.25
N SER A 55 9.49 7.57 3.93
CA SER A 55 10.76 7.59 3.19
C SER A 55 11.57 8.86 3.48
N PRO A 56 12.91 8.77 3.62
CA PRO A 56 13.78 9.92 3.77
C PRO A 56 13.66 10.95 2.63
N ASP A 57 13.30 10.49 1.43
CA ASP A 57 13.16 11.32 0.23
C ASP A 57 11.74 11.93 0.10
N GLY A 58 10.89 11.72 1.11
CA GLY A 58 9.50 12.15 1.13
C GLY A 58 8.52 11.14 0.53
N PRO A 59 7.21 11.47 0.56
CA PRO A 59 6.17 10.52 0.18
C PRO A 59 6.21 10.15 -1.30
N HIS A 60 6.17 8.84 -1.61
CA HIS A 60 6.21 8.35 -2.98
C HIS A 60 5.55 6.98 -3.13
N ASN A 61 5.18 6.63 -4.36
CA ASN A 61 4.55 5.34 -4.65
C ASN A 61 5.55 4.19 -4.48
N LEU A 62 5.15 3.19 -3.71
CA LEU A 62 5.94 2.00 -3.40
C LEU A 62 5.21 0.76 -3.91
N SER A 63 5.85 -0.03 -4.77
CA SER A 63 5.25 -1.22 -5.39
C SER A 63 6.06 -2.48 -5.09
N VAL A 64 5.51 -3.37 -4.27
CA VAL A 64 6.23 -4.48 -3.64
C VAL A 64 5.72 -5.82 -4.17
N LEU A 65 6.64 -6.69 -4.59
CA LEU A 65 6.29 -8.07 -4.95
C LEU A 65 5.87 -8.86 -3.69
N PRO A 66 4.94 -9.82 -3.80
CA PRO A 66 4.49 -10.59 -2.65
C PRO A 66 5.62 -11.28 -1.87
N ASN A 67 6.63 -11.78 -2.55
CA ASN A 67 7.80 -12.42 -1.92
C ASN A 67 8.77 -11.44 -1.23
N LYS A 68 8.63 -10.12 -1.47
CA LYS A 68 9.43 -9.08 -0.84
C LYS A 68 8.72 -8.40 0.35
N LEU A 69 7.41 -8.59 0.48
CA LEU A 69 6.64 -8.14 1.64
C LEU A 69 6.74 -9.18 2.75
N LEU A 70 7.57 -8.89 3.75
CA LEU A 70 7.82 -9.82 4.86
C LEU A 70 6.68 -9.78 5.89
N GLU A 71 6.19 -8.57 6.19
CA GLU A 71 5.18 -8.35 7.22
C GLU A 71 4.34 -7.12 6.90
N ILE A 72 3.08 -7.15 7.32
CA ILE A 72 2.15 -6.02 7.24
C ILE A 72 1.30 -5.98 8.52
N GLU A 73 1.17 -4.78 9.08
CA GLU A 73 0.41 -4.51 10.29
C GLU A 73 -0.54 -3.32 10.03
N ILE A 74 -1.79 -3.46 10.47
CA ILE A 74 -2.76 -2.36 10.44
C ILE A 74 -2.45 -1.41 11.60
N LEU A 75 -2.32 -0.14 11.30
CA LEU A 75 -2.11 0.90 12.30
C LEU A 75 -3.45 1.49 12.75
N ASP A 76 -3.48 2.10 13.94
CA ASP A 76 -4.69 2.73 14.46
C ASP A 76 -5.10 3.99 13.66
N GLU A 77 -4.14 4.63 12.99
CA GLU A 77 -4.38 5.80 12.17
C GLU A 77 -5.20 5.48 10.91
N THR A 78 -6.21 6.29 10.67
CA THR A 78 -6.96 6.30 9.41
C THR A 78 -6.36 7.27 8.40
N PHE A 79 -6.73 7.13 7.14
CA PHE A 79 -6.45 8.11 6.09
C PHE A 79 -7.74 8.50 5.36
N ASN A 80 -7.77 9.71 4.79
CA ASN A 80 -8.84 10.13 3.89
C ASN A 80 -8.35 10.00 2.43
N PRO A 81 -9.00 9.19 1.57
CA PRO A 81 -8.66 9.07 0.16
C PRO A 81 -8.47 10.41 -0.56
N ALA A 82 -9.28 11.42 -0.22
CA ALA A 82 -9.23 12.74 -0.83
C ALA A 82 -7.91 13.49 -0.59
N ASP A 83 -7.17 13.17 0.46
CA ASP A 83 -5.89 13.82 0.77
C ASP A 83 -4.79 13.36 -0.20
N TYR A 84 -4.89 12.12 -0.67
CA TYR A 84 -3.80 11.44 -1.39
C TYR A 84 -4.11 11.18 -2.86
N ILE A 85 -5.39 11.08 -3.23
CA ILE A 85 -5.80 10.77 -4.60
C ILE A 85 -6.28 12.04 -5.28
N LYS A 86 -5.46 12.55 -6.20
CA LYS A 86 -5.74 13.74 -7.02
C LYS A 86 -5.96 13.43 -8.50
N TRP A 87 -6.00 12.15 -8.84
CA TRP A 87 -6.15 11.63 -10.20
C TRP A 87 -7.34 10.69 -10.28
N LYS A 88 -7.80 10.38 -11.49
CA LYS A 88 -8.83 9.36 -11.70
C LYS A 88 -8.22 7.96 -11.54
N PRO A 89 -8.61 7.17 -10.53
CA PRO A 89 -8.00 5.88 -10.28
C PRO A 89 -8.45 4.80 -11.30
N ASN A 90 -7.63 3.74 -11.39
CA ASN A 90 -7.93 2.52 -12.15
C ASN A 90 -7.56 1.29 -11.31
N TRP A 91 -8.24 1.20 -10.17
CA TRP A 91 -8.00 0.16 -9.17
C TRP A 91 -8.27 -1.25 -9.69
N LYS A 92 -7.54 -2.22 -9.16
CA LYS A 92 -7.72 -3.65 -9.44
C LYS A 92 -8.54 -4.33 -8.35
N LEU A 93 -8.38 -3.91 -7.10
CA LEU A 93 -9.27 -4.29 -6.03
C LEU A 93 -10.47 -3.34 -5.93
N ALA A 94 -11.68 -3.91 -5.87
CA ALA A 94 -12.88 -3.18 -5.50
C ALA A 94 -12.77 -2.66 -4.05
N ARG A 95 -13.35 -1.48 -3.80
CA ARG A 95 -13.32 -0.77 -2.51
C ARG A 95 -14.47 0.22 -2.43
N ASP A 96 -14.72 0.75 -1.23
CA ASP A 96 -15.74 1.78 -0.98
C ASP A 96 -15.12 3.08 -0.43
N TRP A 97 -14.43 3.79 -1.32
CA TRP A 97 -13.84 5.10 -1.06
C TRP A 97 -14.69 6.23 -1.66
N GLY A 98 -15.95 5.98 -2.01
CA GLY A 98 -16.82 6.93 -2.70
C GLY A 98 -16.33 7.23 -4.11
N GLU A 99 -16.18 8.51 -4.47
CA GLU A 99 -15.71 8.95 -5.80
C GLU A 99 -14.28 8.50 -6.15
N PHE A 100 -13.52 8.02 -5.16
CA PHE A 100 -12.18 7.48 -5.31
C PHE A 100 -12.14 5.96 -5.45
N SER A 101 -13.27 5.31 -5.72
CA SER A 101 -13.38 3.84 -5.92
C SER A 101 -13.22 3.42 -7.37
#